data_AF-A0A645DQK9-F1
#
_entry.id   AF-A0A645DQK9-F1
#
_cell.length_a   1.000
_cell.length_b   1.000
_cell.length_c   1.000
_cell.angle_alpha   90.00
_cell.angle_beta   90.00
_cell.angle_gamma   90.00
#
_symmetry.space_group_name_H-M   'P 1'
#
loop_
_entity.id
_entity.type
_entity.pdbx_description
1 polymer ?
#
loop_
_entity_poly.entity_id
_entity_poly.type
_entity_poly.pdbx_seq_one_letter_code
_entity_poly.pdbx_strand_id
1 'polypeptide(L)'
;MQEVMWSFGVEYRYDNRFSLRTGYHHENEYKGNRRYFAFGAGFRSNIFQIDAAYLVSTAQSNPLDQTLRFSLGFDIEGIRNLMR
;
A
#
# COMPACT_ATOMS: atom_id res chain seq x y z
N MET A 1 23.52 -18.82 5.81
CA MET A 1 22.12 -19.26 5.56
C MET A 1 21.21 -18.67 6.63
N GLN A 2 20.75 -17.44 6.45
CA GLN A 2 19.64 -16.88 7.24
C GLN A 2 18.81 -16.00 6.31
N GLU A 3 18.05 -16.66 5.45
CA GLU A 3 17.11 -16.04 4.49
C GLU A 3 15.78 -15.74 5.18
N VAL A 4 15.82 -15.11 6.35
CA VAL A 4 14.60 -14.79 7.10
C VAL A 4 14.11 -13.43 6.66
N MET A 5 13.12 -13.42 5.80
CA MET A 5 12.32 -12.24 5.47
C MET A 5 11.09 -12.25 6.37
N TRP A 6 10.83 -11.14 7.02
CA TRP A 6 9.66 -11.03 7.89
C TRP A 6 8.96 -9.71 7.60
N SER A 7 7.65 -9.83 7.52
CA SER A 7 6.75 -8.75 7.16
C SER A 7 5.69 -8.69 8.22
N PHE A 8 5.45 -7.52 8.78
CA PHE A 8 4.31 -7.31 9.65
C PHE A 8 3.50 -6.13 9.17
N GLY A 9 2.19 -6.23 9.26
CA GLY A 9 1.30 -5.16 8.82
C GLY A 9 -0.01 -5.19 9.59
N VAL A 10 -0.58 -4.01 9.74
CA VAL A 10 -1.87 -3.78 10.36
C VAL A 10 -2.74 -3.06 9.33
N GLU A 11 -3.95 -3.59 9.16
CA GLU A 11 -4.97 -2.95 8.34
C GLU A 11 -6.17 -2.60 9.22
N TYR A 12 -6.59 -1.34 9.12
CA TYR A 12 -7.76 -0.81 9.78
C TYR A 12 -8.75 -0.37 8.71
N ARG A 13 -9.97 -0.90 8.74
CA ARG A 13 -11.05 -0.48 7.82
C ARG A 13 -12.17 0.18 8.62
N TYR A 14 -12.57 1.36 8.19
CA TYR A 14 -13.69 2.12 8.73
C TYR A 14 -14.82 2.15 7.70
N ASP A 15 -15.97 1.61 8.10
CA ASP A 15 -17.23 1.64 7.33
C ASP A 15 -17.13 1.07 5.91
N ASN A 16 -16.17 0.17 5.64
CA ASN A 16 -15.84 -0.38 4.31
C ASN A 16 -15.54 0.67 3.22
N ARG A 17 -15.48 1.96 3.59
CA ARG A 17 -15.20 3.07 2.70
C ARG A 17 -13.79 3.59 2.91
N PHE A 18 -13.33 3.70 4.15
CA PHE A 18 -11.97 4.14 4.44
C PHE A 18 -11.13 2.95 4.89
N SER A 19 -9.96 2.77 4.31
CA SER A 19 -8.98 1.78 4.74
C SER A 19 -7.67 2.46 5.06
N LEU A 20 -7.07 2.15 6.19
CA LEU A 20 -5.73 2.56 6.58
C LEU A 20 -4.88 1.30 6.71
N ARG A 21 -3.71 1.31 6.09
CA ARG A 21 -2.76 0.21 6.04
C ARG A 21 -1.43 0.72 6.55
N THR A 22 -0.80 -0.01 7.44
CA THR A 22 0.59 0.24 7.80
C THR A 22 1.31 -1.09 7.86
N GLY A 23 2.56 -1.11 7.41
CA GLY A 23 3.36 -2.31 7.37
C GLY A 23 4.83 -1.98 7.49
N TYR A 24 5.59 -2.97 7.92
CA TYR A 24 7.03 -2.95 7.92
C TYR A 24 7.50 -4.26 7.31
N HIS A 25 8.38 -4.12 6.34
CA HIS A 25 9.05 -5.22 5.70
C HIS A 25 10.52 -5.16 6.05
N HIS A 26 11.01 -6.26 6.62
CA HIS A 26 12.40 -6.43 6.96
C HIS A 26 13.02 -7.57 6.17
N GLU A 27 14.01 -7.23 5.35
CA GLU A 27 14.85 -8.17 4.63
C GLU A 27 16.28 -8.11 5.20
N ASN A 28 16.95 -9.25 5.23
CA ASN A 28 18.28 -9.42 5.81
C ASN A 28 19.39 -8.78 4.94
N GLU A 29 20.45 -8.26 5.57
CA GLU A 29 21.49 -7.42 4.96
C GLU A 29 22.32 -8.12 3.86
N TYR A 30 22.40 -9.45 3.89
CA TYR A 30 23.29 -10.22 3.01
C TYR A 30 22.82 -10.39 1.55
N LYS A 31 21.57 -10.03 1.21
CA LYS A 31 21.02 -10.29 -0.15
C LYS A 31 20.43 -9.08 -0.87
N GLY A 32 20.21 -7.95 -0.18
CA GLY A 32 19.55 -6.79 -0.79
C GLY A 32 19.24 -5.63 0.16
N ASN A 33 19.29 -5.85 1.48
CA ASN A 33 19.03 -4.84 2.51
C ASN A 33 17.72 -4.08 2.26
N ARG A 34 16.65 -4.75 1.84
CA ARG A 34 15.37 -4.07 1.53
C ARG A 34 14.52 -3.95 2.77
N ARG A 35 14.76 -2.89 3.54
CA ARG A 35 13.98 -2.54 4.73
C ARG A 35 13.10 -1.34 4.40
N TYR A 36 11.77 -1.51 4.47
CA TYR A 36 10.85 -0.41 4.19
C TYR A 36 9.62 -0.45 5.09
N PHE A 37 9.20 0.74 5.51
CA PHE A 37 7.91 1.00 6.09
C PHE A 37 6.93 1.33 4.96
N ALA A 38 5.76 0.68 4.99
CA ALA A 38 4.65 0.98 4.12
C ALA A 38 3.56 1.67 4.95
N PHE A 39 3.07 2.80 4.48
CA PHE A 39 1.87 3.44 4.98
C PHE A 39 0.91 3.57 3.82
N GLY A 40 -0.38 3.39 4.05
CA GLY A 40 -1.38 3.48 3.00
C GLY A 40 -2.71 3.91 3.55
N ALA A 41 -3.45 4.63 2.73
CA ALA A 41 -4.83 4.99 2.95
C ALA A 41 -5.60 4.69 1.65
N GLY A 42 -6.83 4.24 1.79
CA GLY A 42 -7.73 3.94 0.68
C GLY A 42 -9.11 4.48 1.00
N PHE A 43 -9.78 4.96 -0.03
CA PHE A 43 -11.16 5.38 0.00
C PHE A 43 -11.92 4.67 -1.12
N ARG A 44 -12.98 3.96 -0.78
CA ARG A 44 -13.85 3.23 -1.71
C ARG A 44 -15.26 3.80 -1.64
N SER A 45 -15.80 4.08 -2.82
CA SER A 45 -17.20 4.44 -3.06
C SER A 45 -17.80 3.47 -4.09
N ASN A 46 -19.11 3.56 -4.34
CA ASN A 46 -19.81 2.67 -5.28
C ASN A 46 -19.37 2.83 -6.75
N ILE A 47 -18.71 3.93 -7.08
CA ILE A 47 -18.37 4.33 -8.46
C ILE A 47 -16.87 4.52 -8.69
N PHE A 48 -16.10 4.77 -7.62
CA PHE A 48 -14.66 4.97 -7.70
C PHE A 48 -13.97 4.51 -6.41
N GLN A 49 -12.72 4.09 -6.56
CA GLN A 49 -11.81 3.72 -5.49
C GLN A 49 -10.53 4.51 -5.65
N ILE A 50 -10.02 5.05 -4.55
CA ILE A 50 -8.76 5.79 -4.50
C ILE A 50 -7.89 5.10 -3.46
N ASP A 51 -6.68 4.72 -3.81
CA ASP A 51 -5.68 4.23 -2.87
C ASP A 51 -4.42 5.07 -2.99
N ALA A 52 -3.90 5.52 -1.86
CA ALA A 52 -2.62 6.18 -1.73
C ALA A 52 -1.74 5.33 -0.80
N ALA A 53 -0.55 4.96 -1.26
CA ALA A 53 0.43 4.24 -0.48
C ALA A 53 1.78 4.95 -0.53
N TYR A 54 2.37 5.20 0.63
CA TYR A 54 3.67 5.80 0.80
C TYR A 54 4.64 4.75 1.35
N LEU A 55 5.71 4.51 0.61
CA LEU A 55 6.75 3.55 0.96
C LEU A 55 8.01 4.32 1.38
N VAL A 56 8.37 4.21 2.65
CA VAL A 56 9.59 4.79 3.23
C VAL A 56 10.61 3.69 3.37
N SER A 57 11.62 3.67 2.50
CA SER A 57 12.73 2.73 2.62
C SER A 57 13.72 3.27 3.65
N THR A 58 14.08 2.47 4.65
CA THR A 58 15.11 2.82 5.67
C THR A 58 16.50 2.42 5.20
N ALA A 59 16.62 1.69 4.09
CA ALA A 59 17.91 1.21 3.60
C ALA A 59 18.45 2.04 2.43
N GLN A 60 19.67 2.51 2.63
CA GLN A 60 20.50 3.43 1.82
C GLN A 60 20.71 3.06 0.33
N SER A 61 20.16 1.96 -0.19
CA SER A 61 20.48 1.46 -1.54
C SER A 61 19.27 0.85 -2.27
N ASN A 62 18.13 1.54 -2.25
CA ASN A 62 16.97 1.13 -3.06
C ASN A 62 16.36 2.35 -3.78
N PRO A 63 16.36 2.40 -5.12
CA PRO A 63 15.90 3.56 -5.92
C PRO A 63 14.39 3.83 -5.88
N LEU A 64 13.65 3.16 -4.99
CA LEU A 64 12.22 3.39 -4.68
C LEU A 64 12.04 4.23 -3.41
N ASP A 65 13.08 4.98 -3.04
CA ASP A 65 13.06 5.81 -1.86
C ASP A 65 11.91 6.84 -1.94
N GLN A 66 11.07 6.87 -0.91
CA GLN A 66 9.92 7.79 -0.80
C GLN A 66 8.90 7.72 -1.95
N THR A 67 8.63 6.55 -2.50
CA THR A 67 7.64 6.44 -3.58
C THR A 67 6.22 6.60 -3.02
N LEU A 68 5.55 7.67 -3.45
CA LEU A 68 4.12 7.85 -3.28
C LEU A 68 3.39 7.18 -4.44
N ARG A 69 2.76 6.05 -4.18
CA ARG A 69 1.90 5.35 -5.13
C ARG A 69 0.48 5.83 -4.97
N PHE A 70 -0.04 6.45 -6.02
CA PHE A 70 -1.45 6.81 -6.11
C PHE A 70 -2.14 5.88 -7.11
N SER A 71 -3.35 5.43 -6.78
CA SER A 71 -4.13 4.51 -7.59
C SER A 71 -5.57 4.97 -7.60
N LEU A 72 -6.14 5.06 -8.80
CA LEU A 72 -7.54 5.39 -9.04
C LEU A 72 -8.17 4.22 -9.79
N GLY A 73 -9.18 3.61 -9.19
CA GLY A 73 -10.04 2.61 -9.80
C GLY A 73 -11.43 3.20 -10.06
N PHE A 74 -12.01 2.84 -11.20
CA PHE A 74 -13.39 3.20 -11.53
C PHE A 74 -14.20 1.92 -11.66
N ASP A 75 -15.38 1.90 -11.03
CA ASP A 75 -16.30 0.78 -11.16
C ASP A 75 -17.28 1.08 -12.32
N ILE A 76 -17.07 0.39 -13.44
CA ILE A 76 -17.87 0.55 -14.65
C ILE A 76 -19.33 0.14 -14.42
N GLU A 77 -19.58 -0.79 -13.48
CA GLU A 77 -20.92 -1.26 -13.13
C GLU A 77 -21.67 -0.21 -12.29
N GLY A 78 -20.96 0.45 -11.36
CA GLY A 78 -21.44 1.62 -10.64
C GLY A 78 -21.79 2.79 -11.56
N ILE A 79 -20.91 3.10 -12.53
CA ILE A 79 -21.12 4.20 -13.50
C ILE A 79 -22.35 3.90 -14.38
N ARG A 80 -22.53 2.65 -14.81
CA ARG A 80 -23.71 2.24 -15.61
C ARG A 80 -25.02 2.41 -14.85
N ASN A 81 -25.05 2.17 -13.54
CA ASN A 81 -26.23 2.38 -12.71
C ASN A 81 -26.57 3.87 -12.46
N LEU A 82 -25.59 4.77 -12.53
CA LEU A 82 -25.81 6.22 -12.38
C LEU A 82 -26.37 6.88 -13.64
N MET A 83 -26.09 6.30 -14.82
CA MET A 83 -26.50 6.84 -16.13
C MET A 83 -27.86 6.33 -16.62
N ARG A 84 -28.61 5.58 -15.79
CA ARG A 84 -29.91 5.01 -16.15
C ARG A 84 -31.06 5.75 -15.48
#